data_AF-A0A2I0NVK4-F1
#
_entry.id   AF-A0A2I0NVK4-F1
#
_cell.length_a   1.000
_cell.length_b   1.000
_cell.length_c   1.000
_cell.angle_alpha   90.00
_cell.angle_beta   90.00
_cell.angle_gamma   90.00
#
_symmetry.space_group_name_H-M   'P 1'
#
loop_
_entity.id
_entity.type
_entity.pdbx_description
1 polymer ?
#
loop_
_entity_poly.entity_id
_entity_poly.type
_entity_poly.pdbx_seq_one_letter_code
_entity_poly.pdbx_strand_id
1 'polypeptide(L)'
;MCGIIGVIDRNRQLMDGGKIRDSLAMMDERGSGEGSGYVAYGIYPDYKEYYALHVFFDNIRENKHALDTLLEKWGTIVHDEQIKTYAQPNIRKVHTPWRYFFRPDRSLMPKSLTPDED
;
A
#
# COMPACT_ATOMS: atom_id res chain seq x y z
N MET A 1 3.14 -23.47 7.85
CA MET A 1 3.98 -23.31 6.64
C MET A 1 3.60 -21.97 6.01
N CYS A 2 4.43 -21.37 5.14
CA CYS A 2 4.08 -20.15 4.39
C CYS A 2 4.48 -20.31 2.90
N GLY A 3 3.86 -19.56 2.01
CA GLY A 3 4.16 -19.50 0.57
C GLY A 3 4.50 -18.07 0.11
N ILE A 4 5.45 -17.94 -0.82
CA ILE A 4 5.82 -16.68 -1.44
C ILE A 4 6.09 -16.90 -2.93
N ILE A 5 5.68 -15.94 -3.75
CA ILE A 5 5.94 -15.90 -5.19
C ILE A 5 6.13 -14.44 -5.61
N GLY A 6 6.98 -14.23 -6.63
CA GLY A 6 7.16 -12.96 -7.29
C GLY A 6 7.18 -13.16 -8.81
N VAL A 7 6.69 -12.16 -9.53
CA VAL A 7 6.73 -12.13 -11.00
C VAL A 7 7.11 -10.73 -11.46
N ILE A 8 7.96 -10.65 -12.48
CA ILE A 8 8.35 -9.40 -13.12
C ILE A 8 8.44 -9.63 -14.63
N ASP A 9 7.88 -8.72 -15.41
CA ASP A 9 8.10 -8.70 -16.85
C ASP A 9 9.42 -8.00 -17.15
N ARG A 10 10.39 -8.75 -17.69
CA ARG A 10 11.71 -8.22 -18.08
C ARG A 10 11.65 -7.24 -19.26
N ASN A 11 10.58 -7.30 -20.04
CA ASN A 11 10.28 -6.33 -21.12
C ASN A 11 9.55 -5.09 -20.59
N ARG A 12 9.39 -4.96 -19.27
CA ARG A 12 8.76 -3.82 -18.58
C ARG A 12 7.31 -3.54 -19.02
N GLN A 13 6.60 -4.57 -19.49
CA GLN A 13 5.19 -4.42 -19.82
C GLN A 13 4.33 -4.50 -18.54
N LEU A 14 3.16 -3.85 -18.59
CA LEU A 14 2.19 -3.93 -17.52
C LEU A 14 1.55 -5.32 -17.48
N MET A 15 1.31 -5.80 -16.27
CA MET A 15 0.61 -7.05 -16.00
C MET A 15 -0.62 -6.73 -15.16
N ASP A 16 -1.74 -7.40 -15.43
CA ASP A 16 -2.87 -7.38 -14.52
C ASP A 16 -2.60 -8.24 -13.26
N GLY A 17 -3.43 -8.03 -12.23
CA GLY A 17 -3.32 -8.75 -10.95
C GLY A 17 -3.89 -10.18 -10.95
N GLY A 18 -4.43 -10.66 -12.07
CA GLY A 18 -5.13 -11.96 -12.14
C GLY A 18 -4.19 -13.14 -11.89
N LYS A 19 -3.05 -13.18 -12.58
CA LYS A 19 -2.11 -14.30 -12.46
C LYS A 19 -1.49 -14.45 -11.06
N ILE A 20 -1.18 -13.33 -10.39
CA ILE A 20 -0.64 -13.37 -9.02
C ILE A 20 -1.71 -13.82 -8.03
N ARG A 21 -2.96 -13.35 -8.18
CA ARG A 21 -4.11 -13.81 -7.39
C ARG A 21 -4.32 -15.31 -7.53
N ASP A 22 -4.35 -15.83 -8.76
CA ASP A 22 -4.57 -17.25 -9.02
C ASP A 22 -3.42 -18.09 -8.45
N SER A 23 -2.19 -17.59 -8.54
CA SER A 23 -1.02 -18.23 -7.94
C SER A 23 -1.10 -18.30 -6.42
N LEU A 24 -1.55 -17.23 -5.75
CA LEU A 24 -1.76 -17.21 -4.30
C LEU A 24 -2.86 -18.19 -3.86
N ALA A 25 -3.93 -18.32 -4.64
CA ALA A 25 -5.03 -19.24 -4.35
C ALA A 25 -4.59 -20.73 -4.38
N MET A 26 -3.55 -21.06 -5.15
CA MET A 26 -3.01 -22.43 -5.23
C MET A 26 -2.07 -22.80 -4.07
N MET A 27 -1.78 -21.87 -3.14
CA MET A 27 -0.86 -22.12 -2.02
C MET A 27 -1.54 -22.56 -0.73
N ASP A 28 -2.77 -23.08 -0.80
CA ASP A 28 -3.59 -23.40 0.39
C ASP A 28 -2.93 -24.46 1.29
N GLU A 29 -2.30 -25.50 0.71
CA GLU A 29 -1.54 -26.50 1.48
C GLU A 29 -0.36 -25.92 2.26
N ARG A 30 0.11 -24.73 1.85
CA ARG A 30 1.21 -24.01 2.49
C ARG A 30 0.70 -22.94 3.44
N GLY A 31 -0.60 -22.67 3.54
CA GLY A 31 -1.17 -21.60 4.35
C GLY A 31 -1.76 -22.11 5.68
N SER A 32 -1.73 -21.26 6.70
CA SER A 32 -2.47 -21.45 7.97
C SER A 32 -3.83 -20.75 7.98
N GLY A 33 -4.16 -20.01 6.92
CA GLY A 33 -5.37 -19.16 6.85
C GLY A 33 -5.24 -17.80 7.53
N GLU A 34 -4.06 -17.43 8.03
CA GLU A 34 -3.84 -16.18 8.77
C GLU A 34 -3.75 -14.92 7.88
N GLY A 35 -3.56 -15.10 6.57
CA GLY A 35 -3.54 -14.00 5.63
C GLY A 35 -2.94 -14.36 4.28
N SER A 36 -3.29 -13.57 3.27
CA SER A 36 -2.70 -13.61 1.93
C SER A 36 -2.75 -12.23 1.31
N GLY A 37 -1.78 -11.89 0.47
CA GLY A 37 -1.70 -10.59 -0.18
C GLY A 37 -0.51 -10.51 -1.13
N TYR A 38 -0.51 -9.46 -1.96
CA TYR A 38 0.61 -9.14 -2.83
C TYR A 38 0.82 -7.63 -2.86
N VAL A 39 2.04 -7.24 -3.20
CA VAL A 39 2.41 -5.87 -3.55
C VAL A 39 2.68 -5.81 -5.05
N ALA A 40 2.48 -4.65 -5.65
CA ALA A 40 2.74 -4.45 -7.06
C ALA A 40 3.19 -3.02 -7.33
N TYR A 41 4.03 -2.86 -8.35
CA TYR A 41 4.47 -1.57 -8.86
C TYR A 41 3.47 -1.06 -9.91
N GLY A 42 3.29 0.26 -9.97
CA GLY A 42 2.44 0.89 -10.99
C GLY A 42 0.93 0.76 -10.76
N ILE A 43 0.50 0.42 -9.54
CA ILE A 43 -0.94 0.23 -9.23
C ILE A 43 -1.76 1.54 -9.14
N TYR A 44 -1.09 2.70 -9.15
CA TYR A 44 -1.71 4.02 -9.07
C TYR A 44 -1.19 4.94 -10.19
N PRO A 45 -1.59 4.71 -11.46
CA PRO A 45 -1.06 5.47 -12.61
C PRO A 45 -1.37 6.97 -12.51
N ASP A 46 -2.53 7.33 -11.98
CA ASP A 46 -2.97 8.73 -11.82
C ASP A 46 -2.16 9.50 -10.76
N TYR A 47 -1.47 8.77 -9.87
CA TYR A 47 -0.69 9.34 -8.76
C TYR A 47 0.78 8.87 -8.80
N LYS A 48 1.30 8.58 -10.00
CA LYS A 48 2.64 7.98 -10.22
C LYS A 48 3.81 8.78 -9.61
N GLU A 49 3.65 10.09 -9.42
CA GLU A 49 4.70 10.98 -8.90
C GLU A 49 4.61 11.16 -7.37
N TYR A 50 3.71 10.43 -6.70
CA TYR A 50 3.46 10.58 -5.27
C TYR A 50 3.68 9.28 -4.52
N TYR A 51 4.08 9.39 -3.25
CA TYR A 51 4.16 8.24 -2.37
C TYR A 51 2.76 7.78 -2.00
N ALA A 52 2.49 6.48 -2.16
CA ALA A 52 1.27 5.86 -1.64
C ALA A 52 1.53 5.35 -0.23
N LEU A 53 0.92 5.97 0.77
CA LEU A 53 0.97 5.53 2.17
C LEU A 53 -0.32 4.77 2.50
N HIS A 54 -0.21 3.47 2.77
CA HIS A 54 -1.33 2.65 3.22
C HIS A 54 -1.38 2.59 4.73
N VAL A 55 -2.50 2.98 5.32
CA VAL A 55 -2.70 3.09 6.76
C VAL A 55 -3.95 2.33 7.15
N PHE A 56 -3.87 1.55 8.23
CA PHE A 56 -5.00 0.83 8.79
C PHE A 56 -5.41 1.48 10.10
N PHE A 57 -6.58 2.10 10.14
CA PHE A 57 -7.10 2.77 11.33
C PHE A 57 -7.94 1.82 12.18
N ASP A 58 -7.63 1.71 13.46
CA ASP A 58 -8.51 1.08 14.47
C ASP A 58 -9.80 1.88 14.63
N ASN A 59 -9.65 3.20 14.83
CA ASN A 59 -10.74 4.16 14.88
C ASN A 59 -10.43 5.35 13.98
N ILE A 60 -11.04 5.39 12.80
CA ILE A 60 -10.81 6.45 11.83
C ILE A 60 -11.24 7.84 12.36
N ARG A 61 -12.29 7.90 13.19
CA ARG A 61 -12.82 9.18 13.70
C ARG A 61 -11.87 9.83 14.70
N GLU A 62 -11.18 9.02 15.50
CA GLU A 62 -10.25 9.50 16.53
C GLU A 62 -8.85 9.75 15.96
N ASN A 63 -8.37 8.87 15.08
CA ASN A 63 -6.95 8.84 14.72
C ASN A 63 -6.62 9.57 13.41
N LYS A 64 -7.57 9.74 12.49
CA LYS A 64 -7.26 10.29 11.15
C LYS A 64 -6.76 11.72 11.23
N HIS A 65 -7.42 12.58 12.01
CA HIS A 65 -7.05 13.99 12.11
C HIS A 65 -5.63 14.20 12.65
N ALA A 66 -5.23 13.41 13.64
CA ALA A 66 -3.88 13.46 14.18
C ALA A 66 -2.83 13.05 13.15
N LEU A 67 -3.12 12.04 12.32
CA LEU A 67 -2.23 11.62 11.24
C LEU A 67 -2.17 12.64 10.12
N ASP A 68 -3.31 13.19 9.67
CA ASP A 68 -3.36 14.22 8.64
C ASP A 68 -2.50 15.42 9.06
N THR A 69 -2.68 15.90 10.29
CA THR A 69 -1.88 16.98 10.89
C THR A 69 -0.39 16.64 10.95
N LEU A 70 -0.03 15.38 11.19
CA LEU A 70 1.36 14.94 11.19
C LEU A 70 1.94 14.97 9.77
N LEU A 71 1.23 14.43 8.78
CA LEU A 71 1.68 14.38 7.40
C LEU A 71 1.85 15.79 6.81
N GLU A 72 0.92 16.71 7.11
CA GLU A 72 0.98 18.11 6.67
C GLU A 72 2.20 18.87 7.22
N LYS A 73 2.80 18.42 8.33
CA LYS A 73 4.07 18.99 8.83
C LYS A 73 5.28 18.62 7.97
N TRP A 74 5.20 17.54 7.20
CA TRP A 74 6.32 16.98 6.43
C TRP A 74 6.13 17.10 4.92
N GLY A 75 4.98 17.60 4.45
CA GLY A 75 4.69 17.69 3.04
C GLY A 75 3.21 17.95 2.76
N THR A 76 2.78 17.57 1.55
CA THR A 76 1.40 17.78 1.07
C THR A 76 0.70 16.45 0.89
N ILE A 77 -0.48 16.30 1.49
CA ILE A 77 -1.44 15.27 1.09
C ILE A 77 -2.09 15.73 -0.21
N VAL A 78 -1.78 15.06 -1.33
CA VAL A 78 -2.29 15.41 -2.67
C VAL A 78 -3.70 14.85 -2.85
N HIS A 79 -3.92 13.64 -2.37
CA HIS A 79 -5.22 12.98 -2.36
C HIS A 79 -5.22 11.93 -1.28
N ASP A 80 -6.37 11.61 -0.72
CA ASP A 80 -6.54 10.50 0.19
C ASP A 80 -7.94 9.91 0.07
N GLU A 81 -8.05 8.60 0.28
CA GLU A 81 -9.32 7.90 0.17
C GLU A 81 -9.32 6.59 0.97
N GLN A 82 -10.51 6.13 1.33
CA GLN A 82 -10.69 4.80 1.87
C GLN A 82 -10.35 3.75 0.81
N ILE A 83 -9.56 2.74 1.17
CA ILE A 83 -9.34 1.60 0.28
C ILE A 83 -10.63 0.79 0.23
N LYS A 84 -11.15 0.58 -0.97
CA LYS A 84 -12.36 -0.22 -1.19
C LYS A 84 -12.11 -1.65 -0.72
N THR A 85 -13.00 -2.15 0.13
CA THR A 85 -13.02 -3.55 0.58
C THR A 85 -14.40 -4.15 0.38
N TYR A 86 -14.44 -5.48 0.26
CA TYR A 86 -15.67 -6.26 0.21
C TYR A 86 -15.86 -7.01 1.52
N ALA A 87 -17.08 -7.02 2.06
CA ALA A 87 -17.39 -7.82 3.25
C ALA A 87 -17.28 -9.31 2.91
N GLN A 88 -16.65 -10.07 3.80
CA GLN A 88 -16.52 -11.53 3.69
C GLN A 88 -17.11 -12.18 4.94
N PRO A 89 -17.96 -13.22 4.83
CA PRO A 89 -18.67 -13.81 5.97
C PRO A 89 -17.77 -14.22 7.14
N ASN A 90 -16.56 -14.68 6.84
CA ASN A 90 -15.61 -15.21 7.83
C ASN A 90 -14.50 -14.22 8.21
N ILE A 91 -14.57 -12.97 7.74
CA ILE A 91 -13.57 -11.94 8.03
C ILE A 91 -14.24 -10.76 8.71
N ARG A 92 -13.91 -10.58 10.00
CA ARG A 92 -14.31 -9.38 10.74
C ARG A 92 -13.49 -8.19 10.25
N LYS A 93 -14.15 -7.11 9.87
CA LYS A 93 -13.48 -5.82 9.62
C LYS A 93 -13.05 -5.21 10.95
N VAL A 94 -11.79 -5.39 11.32
CA VAL A 94 -11.19 -4.84 12.55
C VAL A 94 -10.64 -3.43 12.29
N HIS A 95 -10.06 -3.20 11.11
CA HIS A 95 -9.46 -1.92 10.75
C HIS A 95 -10.13 -1.30 9.52
N THR A 96 -10.02 0.02 9.43
CA THR A 96 -10.40 0.78 8.24
C THR A 96 -9.14 1.10 7.42
N PRO A 97 -8.94 0.46 6.26
CA PRO A 97 -7.80 0.76 5.41
C PRO A 97 -8.02 2.08 4.67
N TRP A 98 -6.98 2.89 4.64
CA TRP A 98 -6.95 4.21 4.00
C TRP A 98 -5.66 4.33 3.19
N ARG A 99 -5.69 5.10 2.11
CA ARG A 99 -4.50 5.42 1.33
C ARG A 99 -4.35 6.92 1.19
N TYR A 100 -3.12 7.39 1.38
CA TYR A 100 -2.71 8.75 1.09
C TYR A 100 -1.78 8.76 -0.10
N PHE A 101 -1.96 9.71 -0.99
CA PHE A 101 -1.00 10.10 -2.01
C PHE A 101 -0.28 11.34 -1.52
N PHE A 102 0.97 11.16 -1.14
CA PHE A 102 1.74 12.14 -0.38
C PHE A 102 2.94 12.64 -1.18
N ARG A 103 3.15 13.96 -1.13
CA ARG A 103 4.33 14.62 -1.69
C ARG A 103 5.15 15.21 -0.54
N PRO A 104 6.30 14.63 -0.17
CA PRO A 104 7.14 15.18 0.88
C PRO A 104 7.70 16.56 0.50
N ASP A 105 7.87 17.43 1.50
CA ASP A 105 8.60 18.68 1.33
C ASP A 105 10.10 18.39 1.39
N ARG A 106 10.77 18.51 0.24
CA ARG A 106 12.21 18.27 0.10
C ARG A 106 13.06 19.18 0.99
N SER A 107 12.56 20.35 1.39
CA SER A 107 13.30 21.28 2.27
C SER A 107 13.38 20.79 3.72
N LEU A 108 12.43 19.95 4.14
CA LEU A 108 12.36 19.38 5.49
C LEU A 108 13.07 18.03 5.59
N MET A 109 13.40 17.42 4.45
CA MET A 109 14.11 16.16 4.42
C MET A 109 15.57 16.38 4.83
N PRO A 110 16.10 15.62 5.81
CA PRO A 110 17.53 15.62 6.08
C PRO A 110 18.26 15.34 4.77
N LYS A 111 19.25 16.18 4.43
CA LYS A 111 20.11 15.88 3.28
C LYS A 111 20.75 14.52 3.54
N SER A 112 20.51 13.58 2.63
CA SER A 112 21.18 12.29 2.66
C SER A 112 22.70 12.54 2.73
N LEU A 113 23.35 11.92 3.71
CA LEU A 113 24.82 11.91 3.80
C LEU A 113 25.44 10.85 2.89
N THR A 114 24.62 10.01 2.24
CA THR A 114 25.08 9.07 1.22
C THR A 114 24.98 9.74 -0.14
N PRO A 115 26.10 9.94 -0.85
CA PRO A 115 26.10 10.49 -2.21
C PRO A 115 25.32 9.59 -3.17
N ASP A 116 24.40 10.22 -3.90
CA ASP A 116 23.89 9.90 -5.24
C ASP A 116 23.78 8.42 -5.66
N GLU A 117 22.59 7.87 -5.48
CA GLU A 117 21.93 7.10 -6.55
C GLU A 117 20.69 7.91 -7.04
N ASP A 118 20.90 9.20 -7.35
CA ASP A 118 19.96 10.06 -8.08
C ASP A 118 20.17 9.90 -9.61
#